data_AF-A0A6G6Y6C6-F1
#
_entry.id   AF-A0A6G6Y6C6-F1
#
_cell.length_a   1.000
_cell.length_b   1.000
_cell.length_c   1.000
_cell.angle_alpha   90.00
_cell.angle_beta   90.00
_cell.angle_gamma   90.00
#
_symmetry.space_group_name_H-M   'P 1'
#
loop_
_entity.id
_entity.type
_entity.pdbx_description
1 polymer ?
#
loop_
_entity_poly.entity_id
_entity_poly.type
_entity_poly.pdbx_seq_one_letter_code
_entity_poly.pdbx_strand_id
1 'polypeptide(L)'
;MATVIDPREDPEKGPPSAANDGDDGYRPSDDEPFMNPRQLEYFRNKLNGWKDSIYRESADTLSQLQTDTLREADLTDRASSETDWSIELRTRDRQRKLISKIDAALRRIEDGEYGYCEVTGEPISLARLEARPIATMTVEAQERHERNEKVSRED
;
A
#
# COMPACT_ATOMS: atom_id res chain seq x y z
N MET A 1 23.35 50.53 7.25
CA MET A 1 22.75 50.08 5.99
C MET A 1 22.26 48.67 6.21
N ALA A 2 20.94 48.50 6.32
CA ALA A 2 20.31 47.21 6.60
C ALA A 2 20.13 46.45 5.28
N THR A 3 20.85 45.34 5.12
CA THR A 3 20.63 44.42 4.00
C THR A 3 19.46 43.52 4.36
N VAL A 4 18.35 43.71 3.67
CA VAL A 4 17.17 42.86 3.67
C VAL A 4 17.58 41.48 3.16
N ILE A 5 17.46 40.46 4.00
CA ILE A 5 17.58 39.05 3.61
C ILE A 5 16.19 38.65 3.08
N ASP A 6 16.13 38.50 1.77
CA ASP A 6 14.99 38.03 0.99
C ASP A 6 14.81 36.51 1.22
N PRO A 7 13.70 36.03 1.82
CA PRO A 7 13.46 34.61 2.03
C PRO A 7 12.97 34.01 0.71
N ARG A 8 13.90 33.75 -0.20
CA ARG A 8 13.62 32.96 -1.40
C ARG A 8 13.26 31.54 -0.95
N GLU A 9 12.01 31.19 -1.22
CA GLU A 9 11.45 29.84 -1.13
C GLU A 9 12.42 28.82 -1.72
N ASP A 10 12.85 27.84 -0.92
CA ASP A 10 13.54 26.65 -1.42
C ASP A 10 12.54 25.84 -2.28
N PRO A 11 12.73 25.74 -3.61
CA PRO A 11 11.77 25.05 -4.48
C PRO A 11 12.03 23.53 -4.55
N GLU A 12 12.92 22.97 -3.72
CA GLU A 12 13.41 21.59 -3.87
C GLU A 12 13.01 20.64 -2.72
N LYS A 13 11.81 20.81 -2.16
CA LYS A 13 11.18 19.71 -1.42
C LYS A 13 9.79 19.45 -1.96
N GLY A 14 9.78 18.77 -3.11
CA GLY A 14 8.61 18.00 -3.53
C GLY A 14 8.17 17.03 -2.43
N PRO A 15 6.90 16.61 -2.42
CA PRO A 15 6.39 15.66 -1.44
C PRO A 15 7.26 14.39 -1.45
N PRO A 16 7.45 13.72 -0.29
CA PRO A 16 8.28 12.52 -0.21
C PRO A 16 7.84 11.52 -1.29
N SER A 17 8.77 11.15 -2.16
CA SER A 17 8.58 10.21 -3.26
C SER A 17 7.88 8.96 -2.72
N ALA A 18 6.72 8.65 -3.30
CA ALA A 18 6.02 7.42 -3.01
C ALA A 18 6.96 6.30 -3.43
N ALA A 19 7.41 5.49 -2.46
CA ALA A 19 8.30 4.38 -2.71
C ALA A 19 7.79 3.58 -3.92
N ASN A 20 8.64 3.50 -4.96
CA ASN A 20 8.47 2.83 -6.26
C ASN A 20 8.14 3.72 -7.48
N ASP A 21 8.89 4.81 -7.67
CA ASP A 21 9.10 5.38 -9.00
C ASP A 21 10.02 4.42 -9.81
N GLY A 22 9.56 3.94 -10.95
CA GLY A 22 10.40 3.14 -11.87
C GLY A 22 11.59 3.96 -12.39
N ASP A 23 12.64 3.28 -12.87
CA ASP A 23 13.90 3.87 -13.36
C ASP A 23 13.70 4.90 -14.51
N ASP A 24 12.55 4.88 -15.18
CA ASP A 24 12.21 5.77 -16.30
C ASP A 24 11.37 7.00 -15.90
N GLY A 25 10.99 7.14 -14.62
CA GLY A 25 10.18 8.26 -14.12
C GLY A 25 8.77 8.34 -14.71
N TYR A 26 8.26 7.27 -15.33
CA TYR A 26 6.94 7.26 -15.94
C TYR A 26 5.82 7.31 -14.89
N ARG A 27 4.83 8.17 -15.14
CA ARG A 27 3.61 8.29 -14.35
C ARG A 27 2.38 8.22 -15.27
N PRO A 28 1.42 7.32 -15.01
CA PRO A 28 0.17 7.24 -15.78
C PRO A 28 -0.56 8.59 -15.80
N SER A 29 -0.93 9.07 -16.99
CA SER A 29 -1.78 10.24 -17.21
C SER A 29 -3.10 9.82 -17.86
N ASP A 30 -4.15 10.65 -17.67
CA ASP A 30 -5.45 10.51 -18.34
C ASP A 30 -5.37 10.83 -19.84
N ASP A 31 -4.26 11.41 -20.32
CA ASP A 31 -4.03 11.72 -21.75
C ASP A 31 -3.71 10.49 -22.61
N GLU A 32 -3.55 9.32 -21.99
CA GLU A 32 -3.23 8.06 -22.65
C GLU A 32 -4.42 7.08 -22.63
N PRO A 33 -4.48 6.10 -23.56
CA PRO A 33 -5.48 5.04 -23.49
C PRO A 33 -5.44 4.32 -22.13
N PHE A 34 -6.61 4.19 -21.52
CA PHE A 34 -6.76 3.57 -20.20
C PHE A 34 -6.26 2.12 -20.21
N MET A 35 -5.40 1.79 -19.24
CA MET A 35 -4.77 0.47 -19.08
C MET A 35 -4.00 0.01 -20.31
N ASN A 36 -3.25 0.92 -20.93
CA ASN A 36 -2.27 0.56 -21.93
C ASN A 36 -1.15 -0.33 -21.34
N PRO A 37 -0.36 -1.04 -22.17
CA PRO A 37 0.71 -1.92 -21.68
C PRO A 37 1.72 -1.23 -20.74
N ARG A 38 1.97 0.06 -20.95
CA ARG A 38 2.92 0.85 -20.14
C ARG A 38 2.35 1.19 -18.76
N GLN A 39 1.06 1.52 -18.66
CA GLN A 39 0.35 1.71 -17.40
C GLN A 39 0.30 0.40 -16.60
N LEU A 40 0.01 -0.72 -17.28
CA LEU A 40 -0.01 -2.04 -16.64
C LEU A 40 1.38 -2.43 -16.10
N GLU A 41 2.45 -2.15 -16.86
CA GLU A 41 3.82 -2.38 -16.41
C GLU A 41 4.18 -1.52 -15.19
N TYR A 42 3.81 -0.24 -15.20
CA TYR A 42 3.97 0.65 -14.04
C TYR A 42 3.28 0.09 -12.79
N PHE A 43 1.99 -0.26 -12.89
CA PHE A 43 1.27 -0.80 -11.74
C PHE A 43 1.79 -2.17 -11.30
N ARG A 44 2.24 -3.02 -12.22
CA ARG A 44 2.89 -4.30 -11.92
C ARG A 44 4.17 -4.08 -11.11
N ASN A 45 5.03 -3.16 -11.54
CA ASN A 45 6.27 -2.84 -10.82
C ASN A 45 5.97 -2.25 -9.45
N LYS A 46 4.97 -1.37 -9.35
CA LYS A 46 4.53 -0.80 -8.07
C LYS A 46 4.02 -1.87 -7.09
N LEU A 47 3.21 -2.81 -7.57
CA LEU A 47 2.68 -3.92 -6.77
C LEU A 47 3.80 -4.88 -6.33
N ASN A 48 4.73 -5.23 -7.21
CA ASN A 48 5.88 -6.07 -6.87
C ASN A 48 6.81 -5.40 -5.87
N GLY A 49 7.15 -4.12 -6.07
CA GLY A 49 7.96 -3.36 -5.13
C GLY A 49 7.31 -3.25 -3.74
N TRP A 50 5.98 -3.10 -3.69
CA TRP A 50 5.24 -3.12 -2.43
C TRP A 50 5.24 -4.50 -1.77
N LYS A 51 5.09 -5.58 -2.55
CA LYS A 51 5.20 -6.96 -2.04
C LYS A 51 6.58 -7.21 -1.45
N ASP A 52 7.64 -6.79 -2.14
CA ASP A 52 9.02 -6.93 -1.67
C ASP A 52 9.30 -6.11 -0.41
N SER A 53 8.73 -4.91 -0.27
CA SER A 53 8.88 -4.12 0.95
C SER A 53 8.24 -4.82 2.14
N ILE A 54 7.06 -5.44 1.96
CA ILE A 54 6.40 -6.22 3.02
C ILE A 54 7.25 -7.44 3.40
N TYR A 55 7.86 -8.13 2.42
CA TYR A 55 8.74 -9.26 2.74
C TYR A 55 9.98 -8.83 3.52
N ARG A 56 10.62 -7.72 3.13
CA ARG A 56 11.76 -7.17 3.87
C ARG A 56 11.39 -6.81 5.30
N GLU A 57 10.30 -6.07 5.49
CA GLU A 57 9.78 -5.73 6.81
C GLU A 57 9.52 -6.98 7.66
N SER A 58 8.88 -8.00 7.09
CA SER A 58 8.62 -9.26 7.81
C SER A 58 9.90 -10.03 8.19
N ALA A 59 10.95 -9.96 7.36
CA ALA A 59 12.23 -10.60 7.63
C ALA A 59 13.00 -9.87 8.73
N ASP A 60 13.00 -8.53 8.69
CA ASP A 60 13.64 -7.69 9.71
C ASP A 60 13.00 -7.91 11.08
N THR A 61 11.67 -7.94 11.16
CA THR A 61 10.98 -8.16 12.44
C THR A 61 11.22 -9.55 13.00
N LEU A 62 11.29 -10.58 12.16
CA LEU A 62 11.64 -11.93 12.60
C LEU A 62 13.05 -11.98 13.20
N SER A 63 14.01 -11.30 12.58
CA SER A 63 15.39 -11.22 13.10
C SER A 63 15.45 -10.49 14.45
N GLN A 64 14.63 -9.45 14.64
CA GLN A 64 14.53 -8.72 15.91
C GLN A 64 13.97 -9.60 17.02
N LEU A 65 12.83 -10.29 16.77
CA LEU A 65 12.24 -11.22 17.75
C LEU A 65 13.19 -12.33 18.17
N GLN A 66 13.93 -12.91 17.22
CA GLN A 66 14.93 -13.95 17.53
C GLN A 66 16.04 -13.41 18.44
N THR A 67 16.40 -12.13 18.30
CA THR A 67 17.44 -11.50 19.13
C THR A 67 16.94 -11.17 20.53
N ASP A 68 15.70 -10.67 20.66
CA ASP A 68 15.15 -10.24 21.95
C ASP A 68 14.81 -11.43 22.86
N THR A 69 14.33 -12.54 22.28
CA THR A 69 14.03 -13.77 23.03
C THR A 69 15.26 -14.42 23.66
N LEU A 70 16.45 -14.15 23.13
CA LEU A 70 17.72 -14.61 23.68
C LEU A 70 18.20 -13.75 24.88
N ARG A 71 17.61 -12.57 25.11
CA ARG A 71 18.06 -11.58 26.10
C ARG A 71 17.27 -11.56 27.41
N GLU A 72 16.10 -12.18 27.46
CA GLU A 72 15.17 -12.05 28.59
C GLU A 72 15.35 -13.14 29.65
N ALA A 73 15.77 -12.73 30.86
CA ALA A 73 16.02 -13.62 32.00
C ALA A 73 15.22 -13.28 33.27
N ASP A 74 14.44 -12.19 33.33
CA ASP A 74 13.64 -11.81 34.51
C ASP A 74 12.11 -11.86 34.26
N LEU A 75 11.35 -12.14 35.32
CA LEU A 75 9.90 -12.35 35.34
C LEU A 75 9.10 -11.09 34.99
N THR A 76 9.63 -9.90 35.26
CA THR A 76 8.96 -8.62 34.93
C THR A 76 8.99 -8.33 33.44
N ASP A 77 10.11 -8.64 32.77
CA ASP A 77 10.26 -8.38 31.34
C ASP A 77 9.36 -9.29 30.51
N ARG A 78 9.18 -10.55 30.95
CA ARG A 78 8.35 -11.56 30.29
C ARG A 78 6.93 -11.08 29.93
N ALA A 79 6.29 -10.30 30.80
CA ALA A 79 4.91 -9.83 30.56
C ALA A 79 4.84 -8.82 29.40
N SER A 80 5.85 -7.98 29.26
CA SER A 80 5.98 -7.03 28.14
C SER A 80 6.22 -7.77 26.83
N SER A 81 7.13 -8.75 26.84
CA SER A 81 7.50 -9.55 25.66
C SER A 81 6.35 -10.37 25.11
N GLU A 82 5.54 -10.98 25.99
CA GLU A 82 4.33 -11.70 25.58
C GLU A 82 3.31 -10.77 24.90
N THR A 83 3.21 -9.52 25.36
CA THR A 83 2.35 -8.50 24.73
C THR A 83 2.89 -8.11 23.36
N ASP A 84 4.18 -7.82 23.25
CA ASP A 84 4.82 -7.43 21.99
C ASP A 84 4.72 -8.53 20.93
N TRP A 85 4.93 -9.78 21.33
CA TRP A 85 4.69 -10.96 20.50
C TRP A 85 3.24 -11.04 19.98
N SER A 86 2.26 -10.74 20.83
CA SER A 86 0.85 -10.77 20.44
C SER A 86 0.50 -9.68 19.41
N ILE A 87 1.13 -8.51 19.52
CA ILE A 87 0.98 -7.42 18.55
C ILE A 87 1.61 -7.81 17.23
N GLU A 88 2.81 -8.41 17.28
CA GLU A 88 3.54 -8.79 16.08
C GLU A 88 2.82 -9.88 15.28
N LEU A 89 2.26 -10.89 15.95
CA LEU A 89 1.47 -11.92 15.29
C LEU A 89 0.28 -11.34 14.50
N ARG A 90 -0.41 -10.34 15.08
CA ARG A 90 -1.52 -9.63 14.42
C ARG A 90 -1.05 -8.78 13.24
N THR A 91 0.12 -8.17 13.35
CA THR A 91 0.74 -7.41 12.25
C THR A 91 1.08 -8.35 11.08
N ARG A 92 1.70 -9.50 11.35
CA ARG A 92 2.00 -10.52 10.34
C ARG A 92 0.75 -11.05 9.64
N ASP A 93 -0.33 -11.31 10.38
CA ASP A 93 -1.59 -11.75 9.78
C ASP A 93 -2.19 -10.70 8.83
N ARG A 94 -2.05 -9.41 9.17
CA ARG A 94 -2.45 -8.31 8.29
C ARG A 94 -1.57 -8.23 7.04
N GLN A 95 -0.25 -8.33 7.19
CA GLN A 95 0.70 -8.36 6.07
C GLN A 95 0.43 -9.53 5.13
N ARG A 96 0.17 -10.74 5.66
CA ARG A 96 -0.19 -11.92 4.84
C ARG A 96 -1.47 -11.70 4.03
N LYS A 97 -2.51 -11.13 4.65
CA LYS A 97 -3.76 -10.78 3.95
C LYS A 97 -3.53 -9.72 2.88
N LEU A 98 -2.64 -8.76 3.14
CA LEU A 98 -2.27 -7.72 2.20
C LEU A 98 -1.53 -8.30 0.98
N ILE A 99 -0.56 -9.20 1.19
CA ILE A 99 0.14 -9.92 0.12
C ILE A 99 -0.87 -10.67 -0.77
N SER A 100 -1.83 -11.37 -0.17
CA SER A 100 -2.88 -12.06 -0.93
C SER A 100 -3.70 -11.12 -1.82
N LYS A 101 -3.97 -9.88 -1.37
CA LYS A 101 -4.64 -8.86 -2.19
C LYS A 101 -3.75 -8.34 -3.31
N ILE A 102 -2.45 -8.18 -3.07
CA ILE A 102 -1.47 -7.81 -4.10
C ILE A 102 -1.39 -8.89 -5.17
N ASP A 103 -1.34 -10.16 -4.77
CA ASP A 103 -1.33 -11.31 -5.70
C ASP A 103 -2.63 -11.42 -6.50
N ALA A 104 -3.77 -11.04 -5.92
CA ALA A 104 -5.02 -10.94 -6.66
C ALA A 104 -4.97 -9.80 -7.68
N ALA A 105 -4.45 -8.62 -7.33
CA ALA A 105 -4.30 -7.51 -8.25
C ALA A 105 -3.34 -7.83 -9.42
N LEU A 106 -2.23 -8.52 -9.15
CA LEU A 106 -1.29 -8.99 -10.17
C LEU A 106 -1.95 -9.97 -11.15
N ARG A 107 -2.75 -10.92 -10.65
CA ARG A 107 -3.53 -11.83 -11.51
C ARG A 107 -4.52 -11.07 -12.39
N ARG A 108 -5.22 -10.08 -11.84
CA ARG A 108 -6.12 -9.22 -12.63
C ARG A 108 -5.40 -8.45 -13.75
N ILE A 109 -4.12 -8.11 -13.57
CA ILE A 109 -3.30 -7.52 -14.65
C ILE A 109 -3.05 -8.54 -15.75
N GLU A 110 -2.79 -9.80 -15.40
CA GLU A 110 -2.59 -10.90 -16.37
C GLU A 110 -3.88 -11.22 -17.13
N ASP A 111 -5.02 -11.20 -16.44
CA ASP A 111 -6.35 -11.46 -17.01
C ASP A 111 -6.91 -10.26 -17.82
N GLY A 112 -6.27 -9.08 -17.75
CA GLY A 112 -6.70 -7.87 -18.43
C GLY A 112 -7.90 -7.16 -17.78
N GLU A 113 -8.25 -7.53 -16.55
CA GLU A 113 -9.37 -6.96 -15.78
C GLU A 113 -8.94 -5.86 -14.81
N TYR A 114 -7.63 -5.62 -14.68
CA TYR A 114 -7.10 -4.59 -13.80
C TYR A 114 -7.54 -3.19 -14.23
N GLY A 115 -7.84 -2.33 -13.26
CA GLY A 115 -8.32 -0.98 -13.49
C GLY A 115 -9.83 -0.84 -13.63
N TYR A 116 -10.60 -1.93 -13.65
CA TYR A 116 -12.06 -1.89 -13.74
C TYR A 116 -12.73 -2.33 -12.44
N CYS A 117 -13.92 -1.79 -12.16
CA CYS A 117 -14.69 -2.12 -10.97
C CYS A 117 -15.26 -3.54 -11.07
N GLU A 118 -15.04 -4.38 -10.06
CA GLU A 118 -15.58 -5.77 -10.03
C GLU A 118 -17.12 -5.82 -9.96
N VAL A 119 -17.76 -4.73 -9.52
CA VAL A 119 -19.23 -4.68 -9.34
C VAL A 119 -19.93 -4.00 -10.51
N THR A 120 -19.38 -2.89 -11.01
CA THR A 120 -20.03 -2.08 -12.06
C THR A 120 -19.38 -2.21 -13.44
N GLY A 121 -18.15 -2.73 -13.52
CA GLY A 121 -17.35 -2.75 -14.76
C GLY A 121 -16.78 -1.39 -15.16
N GLU A 122 -17.06 -0.33 -14.41
CA GLU A 122 -16.60 1.03 -14.71
C GLU A 122 -15.10 1.20 -14.46
N PRO A 123 -14.41 2.10 -15.19
CA PRO A 123 -13.00 2.38 -14.95
C PRO A 123 -12.80 3.01 -13.58
N ILE A 124 -11.84 2.47 -12.83
CA ILE A 124 -11.36 3.03 -11.57
C ILE A 124 -10.39 4.16 -11.90
N SER A 125 -10.56 5.33 -11.28
CA SER A 125 -9.72 6.48 -11.56
C SER A 125 -8.23 6.21 -11.32
N LEU A 126 -7.36 6.73 -12.19
CA LEU A 126 -5.92 6.56 -12.07
C LEU A 126 -5.39 7.08 -10.73
N ALA A 127 -5.88 8.23 -10.26
CA ALA A 127 -5.53 8.77 -8.94
C ALA A 127 -5.85 7.81 -7.79
N ARG A 128 -6.94 7.05 -7.89
CA ARG A 128 -7.32 6.04 -6.88
C ARG A 128 -6.41 4.82 -6.92
N LEU A 129 -6.11 4.30 -8.12
CA LEU A 129 -5.17 3.19 -8.29
C LEU A 129 -3.75 3.59 -7.89
N GLU A 130 -3.38 4.84 -8.11
CA GLU A 130 -2.10 5.38 -7.69
C GLU A 130 -1.98 5.40 -6.16
N ALA A 131 -3.02 5.89 -5.47
CA ALA A 131 -3.06 5.91 -4.01
C ALA A 131 -3.22 4.50 -3.40
N ARG A 132 -3.99 3.63 -4.06
CA ARG A 132 -4.29 2.26 -3.61
C ARG A 132 -4.37 1.31 -4.83
N PRO A 133 -3.25 0.69 -5.23
CA PRO A 133 -3.20 -0.16 -6.43
C PRO A 133 -3.92 -1.51 -6.27
N ILE A 134 -4.35 -1.86 -5.07
CA ILE A 134 -5.18 -3.05 -4.78
C ILE A 134 -6.68 -2.74 -4.76
N ALA A 135 -7.09 -1.52 -5.15
CA ALA A 135 -8.51 -1.14 -5.16
C ALA A 135 -9.25 -1.93 -6.25
N THR A 136 -10.33 -2.63 -5.86
CA THR A 136 -11.13 -3.45 -6.79
C THR A 136 -12.43 -2.80 -7.24
N MET A 137 -12.79 -1.66 -6.64
CA MET A 137 -14.05 -0.95 -6.86
C MET A 137 -13.81 0.55 -7.04
N THR A 138 -14.72 1.23 -7.73
CA THR A 138 -14.78 2.71 -7.77
C THR A 138 -15.16 3.29 -6.40
N VAL A 139 -14.95 4.59 -6.21
CA VAL A 139 -15.34 5.30 -4.97
C VAL A 139 -16.83 5.14 -4.71
N GLU A 140 -17.65 5.43 -5.73
CA GLU A 140 -19.12 5.36 -5.63
C GLU A 140 -19.62 3.95 -5.33
N ALA A 141 -19.04 2.93 -5.99
CA ALA A 141 -19.40 1.54 -5.73
C ALA A 141 -19.02 1.13 -4.31
N GLN A 142 -17.86 1.59 -3.81
CA GLN A 142 -17.43 1.32 -2.44
C GLN A 142 -18.35 2.01 -1.41
N GLU A 143 -18.69 3.28 -1.62
CA GLU A 143 -19.61 4.02 -0.74
C GLU A 143 -20.99 3.35 -0.66
N ARG A 144 -21.50 2.86 -1.80
CA ARG A 144 -22.75 2.11 -1.85
C ARG A 144 -22.66 0.78 -1.10
N HIS A 145 -21.55 0.07 -1.23
CA HIS A 145 -21.32 -1.18 -0.51
C HIS A 145 -21.27 -0.95 1.02
N GLU A 146 -20.52 0.05 1.46
CA GLU A 146 -20.40 0.42 2.87
C GLU A 146 -21.73 0.91 3.48
N ARG A 147 -22.55 1.62 2.69
CA ARG A 147 -23.90 2.04 3.13
C ARG A 147 -24.81 0.83 3.35
N ASN A 148 -24.82 -0.12 2.42
CA ASN A 148 -25.66 -1.31 2.52
C ASN A 148 -25.23 -2.22 3.68
N GLU A 149 -23.93 -2.32 3.94
CA GLU A 149 -23.40 -3.08 5.08
C GLU A 149 -23.84 -2.47 6.43
N LYS A 150 -23.91 -1.14 6.54
CA LYS A 150 -24.39 -0.46 7.75
C LYS A 150 -25.87 -0.77 8.03
N VAL A 151 -26.72 -0.63 7.01
CA VAL A 151 -28.16 -0.91 7.13
C VAL A 151 -28.40 -2.36 7.55
N SER A 152 -27.69 -3.32 6.95
CA SER A 152 -27.83 -4.74 7.28
C SER A 152 -27.34 -5.14 8.68
N ARG A 153 -26.59 -4.30 9.38
CA ARG A 153 -26.10 -4.57 10.74
C ARG A 153 -27.01 -3.97 11.83
N GLU A 154 -27.95 -3.13 11.44
CA GLU A 154 -28.89 -2.43 12.33
C GLU A 154 -30.26 -3.12 12.42
N ASP A 155 -30.52 -4.10 11.56
CA ASP A 155 -31.68 -5.03 11.59
C ASP A 155 -31.33 -6.36 12.31
#